data_AF-A0A963DCQ7-F1
#
_entry.id   AF-A0A963DCQ7-F1
#
_cell.length_a   1.000
_cell.length_b   1.000
_cell.length_c   1.000
_cell.angle_alpha   90.00
_cell.angle_beta   90.00
_cell.angle_gamma   90.00
#
_symmetry.space_group_name_H-M   'P 1'
#
loop_
_entity.id
_entity.type
_entity.pdbx_description
1 polymer ?
#
loop_
_entity_poly.entity_id
_entity_poly.type
_entity_poly.pdbx_seq_one_letter_code
_entity_poly.pdbx_strand_id
1 'polypeptide(L)'
;MTGNAARKLKQSFAEAQDEAQRKRAALQLLRHSLDLGHRKLSLKRLEDAIRCGAALEEADLHRCAELALRVSDTRIHARLARLSRQLAGARDPSS
;
A
#
# COMPACT_ATOMS: atom_id res chain seq x y z
N MET A 1 -8.03 40.23 -6.09
CA MET A 1 -8.39 38.83 -6.43
C MET A 1 -7.31 37.78 -6.09
N THR A 2 -6.08 38.18 -5.73
CA THR A 2 -4.92 37.29 -5.48
C THR A 2 -4.97 36.49 -4.16
N GLY A 3 -5.67 36.96 -3.12
CA GLY A 3 -5.75 36.27 -1.83
C GLY A 3 -6.46 34.90 -1.87
N ASN A 4 -7.39 34.70 -2.79
CA ASN A 4 -8.12 33.43 -2.92
C ASN A 4 -7.26 32.33 -3.58
N ALA A 5 -6.43 32.70 -4.56
CA ALA A 5 -5.50 31.76 -5.20
C ALA A 5 -4.40 31.28 -4.24
N ALA A 6 -3.81 32.19 -3.46
CA ALA A 6 -2.80 31.84 -2.47
C ALA A 6 -3.33 30.91 -1.36
N ARG A 7 -4.59 31.11 -0.93
CA ARG A 7 -5.23 30.23 0.06
C ARG A 7 -5.50 28.83 -0.50
N LYS A 8 -5.99 28.73 -1.75
CA LYS A 8 -6.19 27.44 -2.43
C LYS A 8 -4.88 26.66 -2.58
N LEU A 9 -3.78 27.33 -2.94
CA LEU A 9 -2.46 26.71 -3.05
C LEU A 9 -1.94 26.16 -1.72
N LYS A 10 -2.10 26.92 -0.62
CA LYS A 10 -1.73 26.45 0.71
C LYS A 10 -2.52 25.22 1.13
N GLN A 11 -3.82 25.21 0.83
CA GLN A 11 -4.68 24.07 1.13
C GLN A 11 -4.31 22.84 0.32
N SER A 12 -4.13 22.97 -1.00
CA SER A 12 -3.75 21.83 -1.85
C SER A 12 -2.37 21.28 -1.47
N PHE A 13 -1.44 22.14 -1.04
CA PHE A 13 -0.14 21.70 -0.53
C PHE A 13 -0.26 20.90 0.77
N ALA A 14 -1.08 21.37 1.73
CA ALA A 14 -1.32 20.65 2.97
C ALA A 14 -1.96 19.27 2.71
N GLU A 15 -2.97 19.22 1.83
CA GLU A 15 -3.62 17.97 1.44
C GLU A 15 -2.64 16.99 0.78
N ALA A 16 -1.76 17.48 -0.11
CA ALA A 16 -0.73 16.66 -0.73
C ALA A 16 0.30 16.14 0.30
N GLN A 17 0.67 16.96 1.28
CA GLN A 17 1.57 16.56 2.35
C GLN A 17 0.96 15.47 3.23
N ASP A 18 -0.31 15.60 3.60
CA ASP A 18 -1.05 14.59 4.37
C ASP A 18 -1.17 13.27 3.61
N GLU A 19 -1.40 13.33 2.30
CA GLU A 19 -1.43 12.15 1.45
C GLU A 19 -0.05 11.46 1.37
N ALA A 20 1.02 12.21 1.15
CA ALA A 20 2.38 11.67 1.12
C ALA A 20 2.76 11.03 2.46
N GLN A 21 2.42 11.68 3.57
CA GLN A 21 2.68 11.16 4.91
C GLN A 21 1.93 9.85 5.17
N ARG A 22 0.66 9.77 4.77
CA ARG A 22 -0.16 8.56 4.89
C ARG A 22 0.40 7.40 4.06
N LYS A 23 0.83 7.65 2.81
CA LYS A 23 1.47 6.63 1.97
C LYS A 23 2.77 6.12 2.60
N ARG A 24 3.61 7.03 3.11
CA ARG A 24 4.86 6.69 3.80
C ARG A 24 4.63 5.86 5.05
N ALA A 25 3.68 6.25 5.90
CA ALA A 25 3.34 5.53 7.12
C ALA A 25 2.84 4.10 6.82
N ALA A 26 2.03 3.93 5.78
CA ALA A 26 1.55 2.60 5.36
C ALA A 26 2.72 1.68 4.95
N LEU A 27 3.69 2.20 4.19
CA LEU A 27 4.89 1.44 3.80
C LEU A 27 5.77 1.08 5.00
N GLN A 28 5.99 2.02 5.91
CA GLN A 28 6.77 1.75 7.13
C GLN A 28 6.14 0.65 7.98
N LEU A 29 4.82 0.68 8.17
CA LEU A 29 4.10 -0.35 8.92
C LEU A 29 4.12 -1.71 8.21
N LEU A 30 4.05 -1.72 6.87
CA LEU A 30 4.19 -2.94 6.08
C LEU A 30 5.58 -3.55 6.30
N ARG A 31 6.65 -2.79 6.05
CA ARG A 31 8.04 -3.25 6.18
C ARG A 31 8.34 -3.76 7.58
N HIS A 32 7.94 -3.00 8.59
CA HIS A 32 8.09 -3.44 9.98
C HIS A 32 7.37 -4.78 10.25
N SER A 33 6.18 -4.99 9.68
CA SER A 33 5.47 -6.27 9.83
C SER A 33 6.14 -7.43 9.08
N LEU A 34 6.77 -7.14 7.93
CA LEU A 34 7.53 -8.11 7.15
C LEU A 34 8.82 -8.52 7.88
N ASP A 35 9.51 -7.56 8.49
CA ASP A 35 10.72 -7.78 9.28
C ASP A 35 10.45 -8.67 10.50
N LEU A 36 9.29 -8.48 11.14
CA LEU A 36 8.82 -9.33 12.24
C LEU A 36 8.31 -10.71 11.76
N GLY A 37 8.20 -10.95 10.45
CA GLY A 37 7.66 -12.20 9.91
C GLY A 37 6.16 -12.41 10.17
N HIS A 38 5.41 -11.34 10.46
CA HIS A 38 3.99 -11.43 10.81
C HIS A 38 3.12 -11.64 9.58
N ARG A 39 2.82 -12.89 9.21
CA ARG A 39 2.09 -13.24 7.97
C ARG A 39 0.75 -12.50 7.77
N LYS A 40 -0.20 -12.69 8.69
CA LYS A 40 -1.55 -12.10 8.60
C LYS A 40 -1.50 -10.57 8.63
N LEU A 41 -0.64 -10.02 9.49
CA LEU A 41 -0.49 -8.57 9.62
C LEU A 41 0.15 -7.97 8.37
N SER A 42 1.20 -8.60 7.83
CA SER A 42 1.86 -8.16 6.60
C SER A 42 0.88 -8.11 5.43
N LEU A 43 0.04 -9.14 5.26
CA LEU A 43 -1.02 -9.15 4.24
C LEU A 43 -2.05 -8.04 4.45
N LYS A 44 -2.43 -7.76 5.70
CA LYS A 44 -3.34 -6.66 6.03
C LYS A 44 -2.71 -5.30 5.72
N ARG A 45 -1.43 -5.11 6.06
CA ARG A 45 -0.69 -3.86 5.79
C ARG A 45 -0.40 -3.67 4.31
N LEU A 46 -0.17 -4.75 3.56
CA LEU A 46 -0.06 -4.70 2.11
C LEU A 46 -1.37 -4.21 1.48
N GLU A 47 -2.52 -4.73 1.93
CA GLU A 47 -3.82 -4.24 1.49
C GLU A 47 -4.04 -2.76 1.82
N ASP A 48 -3.63 -2.32 3.02
CA ASP A 48 -3.75 -0.91 3.41
C ASP A 48 -2.85 0.00 2.53
N ALA A 49 -1.63 -0.45 2.20
CA ALA A 49 -0.72 0.26 1.31
C ALA A 49 -1.26 0.35 -0.14
N ILE A 50 -1.85 -0.73 -0.66
CA ILE A 50 -2.54 -0.73 -1.96
C ILE A 50 -3.70 0.28 -1.93
N ARG A 51 -4.52 0.24 -0.87
CA ARG A 51 -5.71 1.08 -0.74
C ARG A 51 -5.39 2.57 -0.68
N CYS A 52 -4.27 2.96 -0.07
CA CYS A 52 -3.84 4.36 -0.04
C CYS A 52 -3.00 4.77 -1.27
N GLY A 53 -2.82 3.88 -2.24
CA GLY A 53 -2.03 4.15 -3.45
C GLY A 53 -0.54 4.39 -3.15
N ALA A 54 0.00 3.72 -2.14
CA ALA A 54 1.43 3.77 -1.87
C ALA A 54 2.20 3.02 -2.97
N ALA A 55 3.35 3.57 -3.37
CA ALA A 55 4.26 2.91 -4.30
C ALA A 55 4.95 1.74 -3.59
N LEU A 56 4.59 0.52 -3.98
CA LEU A 56 5.13 -0.71 -3.39
C LEU A 56 6.37 -1.16 -4.16
N GLU A 57 7.43 -1.50 -3.44
CA GLU A 57 8.62 -2.10 -4.02
C GLU A 57 8.40 -3.59 -4.29
N GLU A 58 9.03 -4.11 -5.34
CA GLU A 58 8.93 -5.53 -5.70
C GLU A 58 9.42 -6.45 -4.57
N ALA A 59 10.43 -6.01 -3.82
CA ALA A 59 10.93 -6.72 -2.64
C ALA A 59 9.86 -6.87 -1.54
N ASP A 60 9.07 -5.81 -1.27
CA ASP A 60 7.98 -5.83 -0.29
C ASP A 60 6.89 -6.84 -0.71
N LEU A 61 6.56 -6.87 -2.01
CA LEU A 61 5.58 -7.80 -2.58
C LEU A 61 6.07 -9.26 -2.50
N HIS A 62 7.30 -9.50 -2.93
CA HIS A 62 7.92 -10.82 -2.90
C HIS A 62 7.96 -11.37 -1.47
N ARG A 63 8.43 -10.56 -0.52
CA ARG A 63 8.51 -10.96 0.89
C ARG A 63 7.15 -11.25 1.50
N CYS A 64 6.13 -10.47 1.14
CA CYS A 64 4.76 -10.74 1.58
C CYS A 64 4.24 -12.07 1.03
N ALA A 65 4.51 -12.36 -0.25
CA ALA A 65 4.14 -13.62 -0.89
C ALA A 65 4.86 -14.83 -0.23
N GLU A 66 6.17 -14.73 0.00
CA GLU A 66 6.93 -15.77 0.71
C GLU A 66 6.33 -16.10 2.08
N LEU A 67 6.03 -15.07 2.89
CA LEU A 67 5.45 -15.27 4.22
C LEU A 67 4.07 -15.92 4.13
N ALA A 68 3.22 -15.45 3.22
CA ALA A 68 1.87 -15.96 3.04
C ALA A 68 1.86 -17.44 2.60
N LEU A 69 2.72 -17.82 1.65
CA LEU A 69 2.79 -19.17 1.08
C LEU A 69 3.37 -20.22 2.04
N ARG A 70 4.09 -19.80 3.09
CA ARG A 70 4.61 -20.69 4.14
C ARG A 70 3.53 -21.22 5.08
N VAL A 71 2.28 -20.77 4.95
CA VAL A 71 1.19 -21.15 5.87
C VAL A 71 0.19 -22.01 5.12
N SER A 72 -0.22 -23.13 5.72
CA SER A 72 -1.33 -23.94 5.22
C SER A 72 -2.70 -23.30 5.54
N ASP A 73 -2.93 -22.05 5.10
CA ASP A 73 -4.18 -21.32 5.29
C ASP A 73 -4.70 -20.81 3.93
N THR A 74 -5.76 -21.47 3.44
CA THR A 74 -6.35 -21.16 2.12
C THR A 74 -6.94 -19.75 2.05
N ARG A 75 -7.37 -19.18 3.18
CA ARG A 75 -7.90 -17.80 3.22
C ARG A 75 -6.79 -16.78 3.03
N ILE A 76 -5.60 -17.05 3.57
CA ILE A 76 -4.39 -16.25 3.36
C ILE A 76 -4.00 -16.27 1.88
N HIS A 77 -3.99 -17.44 1.25
CA HIS A 77 -3.66 -17.57 -0.18
C HIS A 77 -4.67 -16.87 -1.09
N ALA A 78 -5.97 -17.05 -0.84
CA ALA A 78 -7.02 -16.38 -1.60
C ALA A 78 -6.92 -14.86 -1.49
N ARG A 79 -6.59 -14.35 -0.30
CA ARG A 79 -6.37 -12.91 -0.08
C ARG A 79 -5.14 -12.41 -0.84
N LEU A 80 -4.02 -13.13 -0.80
CA LEU A 80 -2.82 -12.79 -1.56
C LEU A 80 -3.14 -12.71 -3.07
N ALA A 81 -3.78 -13.74 -3.62
CA ALA A 81 -4.13 -13.79 -5.04
C ALA A 81 -5.04 -12.61 -5.46
N ARG A 82 -5.97 -12.21 -4.60
CA ARG A 82 -6.82 -11.03 -4.84
C ARG A 82 -5.99 -9.74 -4.91
N LEU A 83 -5.06 -9.53 -3.97
CA LEU A 83 -4.19 -8.35 -3.95
C LEU A 83 -3.26 -8.32 -5.17
N SER A 84 -2.70 -9.47 -5.57
CA SER A 84 -1.86 -9.57 -6.77
C SER A 84 -2.63 -9.15 -8.04
N ARG A 85 -3.89 -9.56 -8.19
CA ARG A 85 -4.73 -9.13 -9.32
C ARG A 85 -5.04 -7.63 -9.29
N GLN A 86 -5.29 -7.06 -8.12
CA GLN A 86 -5.50 -5.61 -7.97
C GLN A 86 -4.27 -4.82 -8.41
N LEU A 87 -3.08 -5.28 -8.03
CA LEU A 87 -1.82 -4.66 -8.43
C LEU A 87 -1.55 -4.78 -9.93
N ALA A 88 -1.87 -5.94 -10.53
CA ALA A 88 -1.76 -6.11 -11.98
C ALA A 88 -2.71 -5.17 -12.73
N GLY A 89 -3.99 -5.10 -12.32
CA GLY A 89 -4.97 -4.19 -12.94
C GLY A 89 -4.64 -2.71 -12.75
N ALA A 90 -3.94 -2.34 -11.66
CA ALA A 90 -3.47 -0.97 -11.47
C ALA A 90 -2.26 -0.61 -12.37
N ARG A 91 -1.51 -1.60 -12.85
CA ARG A 91 -0.38 -1.40 -13.79
C ARG A 91 -0.85 -1.31 -15.25
N ASP A 92 -1.98 -1.92 -15.58
CA ASP A 92 -2.57 -1.94 -16.93
C ASP A 92 -3.91 -1.17 -17.00
N PRO A 93 -3.91 0.18 -16.99
CA PRO A 93 -5.14 0.99 -17.03
C PRO A 93 -5.84 1.00 -18.41
N SER A 94 -5.51 0.08 -19.32
CA SER A 94 -5.91 0.09 -20.74
C SER A 94 -6.72 -1.14 -21.17
N SER A 95 -7.41 -1.82 -20.25
CA SER A 95 -8.34 -2.93 -20.56
C SER A 95 -9.77 -2.63 -20.12
#